data_AF-A0A925J8H9-F1
#
_entry.id   AF-A0A925J8H9-F1
#
_cell.length_a   1.000
_cell.length_b   1.000
_cell.length_c   1.000
_cell.angle_alpha   90.00
_cell.angle_beta   90.00
_cell.angle_gamma   90.00
#
_symmetry.space_group_name_H-M   'P 1'
#
loop_
_entity.id
_entity.type
_entity.pdbx_description
1 polymer ?
#
loop_
_entity_poly.entity_id
_entity_poly.type
_entity_poly.pdbx_seq_one_letter_code
_entity_poly.pdbx_strand_id
1 'polypeptide(L)' 'MQNEDEHPPKVSGLASKLSHDMRSPITSIQGFAELMLKDDAITGQSREFLNIIIEESRSISAMLNKFSSALERSA' A
#
# COMPACT_ATOMS: atom_id res chain seq x y z
N MET A 1 -32.74 16.80 23.01
CA MET A 1 -32.33 17.97 22.20
C MET A 1 -30.82 18.04 22.32
N GLN A 2 -29.98 17.65 21.36
CA GLN A 2 -30.10 17.15 19.99
C GLN A 2 -29.10 15.98 19.87
N ASN A 3 -29.53 14.85 19.29
CA ASN A 3 -28.62 13.80 18.83
C ASN A 3 -28.58 13.91 17.31
N GLU A 4 -27.84 14.89 16.82
CA GLU A 4 -27.47 15.04 15.42
C GLU A 4 -25.98 15.40 15.52
N ASP A 5 -25.02 14.66 14.98
CA ASP A 5 -24.83 14.53 13.54
C ASP A 5 -23.67 13.54 13.27
N GLU A 6 -23.78 12.28 13.72
CA GLU A 6 -22.78 11.26 13.34
C GLU A 6 -23.12 10.73 11.94
N HIS A 7 -22.89 11.57 10.94
CA HIS A 7 -23.01 11.18 9.53
C HIS A 7 -22.02 10.02 9.30
N PRO A 8 -22.48 8.82 8.90
CA PRO A 8 -21.57 7.69 8.68
C PRO A 8 -20.44 8.13 7.75
N PRO A 9 -19.18 7.79 8.07
CA PRO A 9 -18.05 8.28 7.31
C PRO A 9 -18.30 7.96 5.84
N LYS A 10 -18.29 9.00 5.00
CA LYS A 10 -18.47 8.84 3.56
C LYS A 10 -17.48 7.76 3.10
N VAL A 11 -17.95 6.78 2.33
CA VAL A 11 -17.14 5.64 1.86
C VAL A 11 -15.80 6.10 1.26
N SER A 12 -15.79 7.27 0.59
CA SER A 12 -14.59 7.93 0.08
C SER A 12 -13.54 8.25 1.17
N GLY A 13 -13.97 8.73 2.34
CA GLY A 13 -13.08 9.03 3.47
C GLY A 13 -12.46 7.78 4.09
N LEU A 14 -13.23 6.70 4.24
CA LEU A 14 -12.70 5.41 4.69
C LEU A 14 -11.69 4.83 3.68
N ALA A 15 -12.02 4.89 2.40
CA ALA A 15 -11.16 4.42 1.31
C ALA A 15 -9.85 5.22 1.20
N SER A 16 -9.92 6.54 1.39
CA SER A 16 -8.75 7.43 1.41
C SER A 16 -7.83 7.10 2.59
N LYS A 17 -8.38 6.97 3.80
CA LYS A 17 -7.62 6.60 4.99
C LYS A 17 -6.95 5.23 4.85
N LEU A 18 -7.67 4.23 4.37
CA LEU A 18 -7.11 2.91 4.12
C LEU A 18 -5.95 2.97 3.13
N SER A 19 -6.10 3.73 2.04
CA SER A 19 -5.05 3.87 1.02
C SER A 19 -3.77 4.52 1.57
N HIS A 20 -3.94 5.55 2.42
CA HIS A 20 -2.84 6.18 3.13
C HIS A 20 -2.13 5.18 4.07
N ASP A 21 -2.91 4.48 4.89
CA ASP A 21 -2.37 3.58 5.92
C ASP A 21 -1.70 2.35 5.30
N MET A 22 -2.13 1.88 4.13
CA MET A 22 -1.47 0.79 3.38
C MET A 22 -0.13 1.17 2.77
N ARG A 23 0.16 2.47 2.55
CA ARG A 23 1.41 2.90 1.92
C ARG A 23 2.63 2.56 2.81
N SER A 24 2.51 2.71 4.13
CA SER A 24 3.57 2.42 5.11
C SER A 24 3.99 0.94 5.16
N PRO A 25 3.07 -0.05 5.36
CA PRO A 25 3.45 -1.46 5.38
C PRO A 25 3.97 -1.94 4.02
N ILE A 26 3.41 -1.49 2.89
CA ILE A 26 3.92 -1.86 1.55
C ILE A 26 5.35 -1.32 1.33
N THR A 27 5.61 -0.08 1.73
CA THR A 27 6.97 0.50 1.68
C THR A 27 7.95 -0.31 2.53
N SER A 28 7.52 -0.74 3.72
CA SER A 28 8.36 -1.54 4.62
C SER A 28 8.64 -2.95 4.04
N ILE A 29 7.63 -3.61 3.47
CA ILE A 29 7.78 -4.91 2.79
C ILE A 29 8.78 -4.81 1.64
N GLN A 30 8.63 -3.80 0.78
CA GLN A 30 9.57 -3.57 -0.32
C GLN A 30 10.99 -3.32 0.21
N GLY A 31 11.14 -2.41 1.18
CA GLY A 31 12.45 -2.05 1.72
C GLY A 31 13.17 -3.22 2.39
N PHE A 32 12.46 -4.05 3.15
CA PHE A 32 13.06 -5.25 3.75
C PHE A 32 13.46 -6.28 2.70
N ALA A 33 12.66 -6.50 1.65
CA ALA A 33 13.02 -7.39 0.56
C ALA A 33 14.26 -6.88 -0.21
N GLU A 34 14.33 -5.57 -0.48
CA GLU A 34 15.49 -4.92 -1.09
C GLU A 34 16.75 -5.04 -0.22
N LEU A 35 16.61 -4.91 1.11
CA LEU A 35 17.72 -5.11 2.05
C LEU A 35 18.21 -6.56 2.05
N MET A 36 17.31 -7.55 2.03
CA MET A 36 17.67 -8.97 1.97
C MET A 36 18.41 -9.32 0.67
N LEU A 37 18.07 -8.69 -0.46
CA LEU A 37 18.76 -8.89 -1.73
C LEU A 37 20.20 -8.35 -1.79
N LYS A 38 20.61 -7.55 -0.80
CA LYS A 38 22.00 -7.08 -0.67
C LYS A 38 22.95 -8.15 -0.14
N ASP A 39 22.42 -9.24 0.42
CA ASP A 39 23.23 -10.38 0.85
C ASP A 39 23.48 -11.32 -0.33
N ASP A 40 24.75 -11.44 -0.74
CA ASP A 40 25.18 -12.31 -1.84
C ASP A 40 24.97 -13.81 -1.55
N ALA A 41 24.75 -14.20 -0.29
CA ALA A 41 24.38 -15.57 0.07
C ALA A 41 22.95 -15.93 -0.40
N ILE A 42 22.09 -14.94 -0.65
CA ILE A 42 20.72 -15.15 -1.11
C ILE A 42 20.69 -15.42 -2.62
N THR A 43 20.49 -16.68 -2.97
CA THR A 43 20.54 -17.18 -4.36
C THR A 43 19.33 -18.06 -4.69
N GLY A 44 19.24 -18.47 -5.96
CA GLY A 44 18.20 -19.39 -6.44
C GLY A 44 16.78 -18.87 -6.20
N GLN A 45 15.91 -19.78 -5.75
CA GLN A 45 14.48 -19.50 -5.54
C GLN A 45 14.23 -18.40 -4.50
N SER A 46 15.04 -18.32 -3.43
CA SER A 46 14.89 -17.26 -2.43
C SER A 46 15.09 -15.88 -3.04
N ARG A 47 16.07 -15.74 -3.95
CA ARG A 47 16.32 -14.49 -4.68
C ARG A 47 15.16 -14.17 -5.62
N GLU A 48 14.61 -15.16 -6.31
CA GLU A 48 13.44 -15.00 -7.18
C GLU A 48 12.21 -14.52 -6.39
N PHE A 49 11.89 -15.16 -5.26
CA PHE A 49 10.77 -14.76 -4.42
C PHE A 49 10.90 -13.34 -3.87
N LEU A 50 12.12 -12.93 -3.48
CA LEU A 50 12.34 -11.54 -3.05
C LEU A 50 12.11 -10.55 -4.18
N ASN A 51 12.54 -10.86 -5.41
CA ASN A 51 12.24 -10.02 -6.57
C ASN A 51 10.73 -9.95 -6.84
N ILE A 52 10.00 -11.07 -6.73
CA ILE A 52 8.54 -11.07 -6.85
C ILE A 52 7.90 -10.18 -5.79
N ILE A 53 8.33 -10.27 -4.53
CA ILE A 53 7.82 -9.42 -3.44
C ILE A 53 8.04 -7.92 -3.75
N ILE A 54 9.20 -7.55 -4.30
CA ILE A 54 9.51 -6.17 -4.68
C ILE A 54 8.59 -5.71 -5.81
N GLU A 55 8.44 -6.51 -6.88
CA GLU A 55 7.60 -6.16 -8.02
C GLU A 55 6.12 -6.05 -7.63
N GLU A 56 5.61 -6.96 -6.81
CA GLU A 56 4.23 -6.88 -6.32
C GLU A 56 4.02 -5.68 -5.38
N SER A 57 5.00 -5.35 -4.52
CA SER A 57 4.91 -4.16 -3.67
C SER A 57 4.87 -2.86 -4.48
N ARG A 58 5.62 -2.80 -5.59
CA ARG A 58 5.58 -1.67 -6.54
C ARG A 58 4.26 -1.60 -7.29
N SER A 59 3.76 -2.75 -7.75
CA SER A 59 2.47 -2.88 -8.42
C SER A 59 1.32 -2.38 -7.52
N ILE A 60 1.28 -2.84 -6.27
CA ILE A 60 0.30 -2.40 -5.27
C ILE A 60 0.40 -0.90 -5.02
N SER A 61 1.62 -0.37 -4.85
CA SER A 61 1.84 1.07 -4.66
C SER A 61 1.30 1.89 -5.84
N ALA A 62 1.50 1.43 -7.07
CA ALA A 62 0.96 2.07 -8.27
C ALA A 62 -0.58 2.01 -8.32
N MET A 63 -1.18 0.89 -7.92
CA MET A 63 -2.64 0.76 -7.82
C MET A 63 -3.22 1.69 -6.75
N LEU A 64 -2.60 1.78 -5.57
CA LEU A 64 -3.01 2.70 -4.50
C LEU A 64 -2.94 4.18 -4.94
N ASN A 65 -1.92 4.54 -5.71
CA ASN A 65 -1.79 5.90 -6.27
C ASN A 65 -2.90 6.22 -7.28
N LYS A 66 -3.23 5.27 -8.16
CA LYS A 66 -4.35 5.41 -9.12
C LYS A 66 -5.69 5.52 -8.39
N PHE A 67 -5.89 4.69 -7.37
CA PHE A 67 -7.12 4.68 -6.58
C PHE A 67 -7.30 5.98 -5.79
N SER A 68 -6.25 6.46 -5.10
CA SER A 68 -6.28 7.74 -4.37
C SER A 68 -6.61 8.91 -5.29
N SER A 69 -5.96 8.96 -6.47
CA SER A 69 -6.23 9.97 -7.50
C SER A 69 -7.68 9.95 -8.01
N ALA A 70 -8.32 8.77 -8.04
CA ALA A 70 -9.71 8.64 -8.47
C ALA A 70 -10.69 9.12 -7.39
N LEU A 71 -10.40 8.87 -6.11
CA LEU A 71 -11.21 9.34 -4.99
C LEU A 71 -11.25 10.86 -4.91
N GLU A 72 -10.11 11.53 -5.12
CA GLU A 72 -10.01 13.00 -5.12
C GLU A 72 -10.82 13.66 -6.23
N ARG A 73 -11.00 12.99 -7.37
CA ARG A 73 -11.81 13.49 -8.50
C ARG A 73 -13.32 13.29 -8.30
N SER A 74 -13.70 12.45 -7.33
CA SER A 74 -15.08 12.02 -7.10
C SER A 74 -15.72 12.70 -5.87
N ALA A 75 -14.94 13.49 -5.14
CA ALA A 75 -15.34 14.23 -3.94
C ALA A 75 -15.63 15.70 -4.27
#